data_AF-A0A804HXI6-F1
#
_entry.id   AF-A0A804HXI6-F1
#
_cell.length_a   1.000
_cell.length_b   1.000
_cell.length_c   1.000
_cell.angle_alpha   90.00
_cell.angle_beta   90.00
_cell.angle_gamma   90.00
#
_symmetry.space_group_name_H-M   'P 1'
#
loop_
_entity.id
_entity.type
_entity.pdbx_description
1 polymer ?
#
loop_
_entity_poly.entity_id
_entity_poly.type
_entity_poly.pdbx_seq_one_letter_code
_entity_poly.pdbx_strand_id
1 'polypeptide(L)'
;MLHGLSEEEFGPQIHFREYSFLQNPSVPKHVKESLLNVQLCDAHSKGCNISDGTTSRGFIQFPRNSTEQMYMQVFSQYKDIKVLHFSSMANAFQGFNDEAREVKFRNRMKRYVGMWCCVENRDPGHIYYDIYWDEKPEWKPEPPRTSQDDHPPWD
;
A
#
# COMPACT_ATOMS: atom_id res chain seq x y z
N MET A 1 -16.32 -6.08 -2.20
CA MET A 1 -14.97 -6.46 -1.70
C MET A 1 -14.98 -7.96 -1.44
N LEU A 2 -13.88 -8.67 -1.63
CA LEU A 2 -13.81 -10.10 -1.32
C LEU A 2 -14.06 -10.30 0.18
N HIS A 3 -15.19 -10.91 0.52
CA HIS A 3 -15.54 -11.26 1.90
C HIS A 3 -15.03 -12.68 2.19
N GLY A 4 -14.58 -12.94 3.43
CA GLY A 4 -14.32 -14.30 3.91
C GLY A 4 -12.91 -14.87 3.66
N LEU A 5 -11.90 -14.06 3.31
CA LEU A 5 -10.51 -14.53 3.26
C LEU A 5 -9.96 -14.75 4.67
N SER A 6 -9.37 -15.92 4.93
CA SER A 6 -8.85 -16.31 6.25
C SER A 6 -7.75 -15.38 6.76
N GLU A 7 -7.76 -15.04 8.04
CA GLU A 7 -6.67 -14.22 8.62
C GLU A 7 -5.37 -15.02 8.82
N GLU A 8 -5.47 -16.34 8.86
CA GLU A 8 -4.30 -17.23 8.95
C GLU A 8 -3.38 -17.04 7.74
N GLU A 9 -3.93 -17.02 6.53
CA GLU A 9 -3.19 -16.92 5.27
C GLU A 9 -3.03 -15.47 4.79
N PHE A 10 -4.06 -14.64 4.99
CA PHE A 10 -4.14 -13.29 4.41
C PHE A 10 -3.98 -12.18 5.45
N GLY A 11 -3.78 -12.50 6.73
CA GLY A 11 -3.71 -11.50 7.79
C GLY A 11 -5.03 -10.73 7.98
N PRO A 12 -5.02 -9.65 8.77
CA PRO A 12 -6.24 -8.93 9.14
C PRO A 12 -6.93 -8.30 7.92
N GLN A 13 -8.25 -8.16 8.01
CA GLN A 13 -8.99 -7.44 6.97
C GLN A 13 -8.54 -5.98 6.87
N ILE A 14 -8.20 -5.56 5.66
CA ILE A 14 -7.91 -4.16 5.33
C ILE A 14 -9.10 -3.58 4.59
N HIS A 15 -9.61 -2.44 5.05
CA HIS A 15 -10.66 -1.70 4.35
C HIS A 15 -10.00 -0.74 3.36
N PHE A 16 -10.30 -0.91 2.07
CA PHE A 16 -9.87 0.02 1.04
C PHE A 16 -11.03 0.91 0.60
N ARG A 17 -10.69 2.15 0.29
CA ARG A 17 -11.57 3.15 -0.32
C ARG A 17 -10.76 3.88 -1.38
N GLU A 18 -11.40 4.24 -2.49
CA GLU A 18 -10.77 5.08 -3.49
C GLU A 18 -10.49 6.47 -2.95
N TYR A 19 -9.52 7.18 -3.55
CA TYR A 19 -9.13 8.53 -3.12
C TYR A 19 -10.31 9.52 -3.12
N SER A 20 -11.29 9.31 -4.01
CA SER A 20 -12.53 10.09 -4.13
C SER A 20 -13.40 10.04 -2.86
N PHE A 21 -13.15 9.10 -1.95
CA PHE A 21 -13.86 8.99 -0.67
C PHE A 21 -13.83 10.30 0.11
N LEU A 22 -12.67 10.97 0.22
CA LEU A 22 -12.58 12.23 0.96
C LEU A 22 -13.24 13.42 0.24
N GLN A 23 -13.47 13.30 -1.07
CA GLN A 23 -14.18 14.30 -1.88
C GLN A 23 -15.70 14.17 -1.75
N ASN A 24 -16.21 13.02 -1.30
CA ASN A 24 -17.64 12.78 -1.14
C ASN A 24 -18.24 13.77 -0.11
N PRO A 25 -19.26 14.59 -0.47
CA PRO A 25 -19.90 15.55 0.43
C PRO A 25 -20.47 14.93 1.71
N SER A 26 -20.87 13.66 1.68
CA SER A 26 -21.45 12.94 2.82
C SER A 26 -20.41 12.50 3.86
N VAL A 27 -19.11 12.52 3.54
CA VAL A 27 -18.08 12.23 4.55
C VAL A 27 -18.07 13.35 5.60
N PRO A 28 -18.19 13.03 6.90
CA PRO A 28 -18.26 14.04 7.94
C PRO A 28 -17.07 14.99 7.93
N LYS A 29 -17.36 16.28 8.13
CA LYS A 29 -16.35 17.35 8.13
C LYS A 29 -15.18 17.07 9.09
N HIS A 30 -15.48 16.58 10.29
CA HIS A 30 -14.47 16.24 11.30
C HIS A 30 -13.53 15.10 10.88
N VAL A 31 -13.91 14.23 9.93
CA VAL A 31 -13.00 13.21 9.38
C VAL A 31 -12.06 13.87 8.36
N LYS A 32 -12.60 14.71 7.47
CA LYS A 32 -11.82 15.41 6.43
C LYS A 32 -10.80 16.36 7.01
N GLU A 33 -11.17 17.07 8.07
CA GLU A 33 -10.32 18.06 8.74
C GLU A 33 -9.35 17.43 9.73
N SER A 34 -9.55 16.16 10.12
CA SER A 34 -8.61 15.41 10.95
C SER A 34 -7.48 14.84 10.09
N LEU A 35 -6.63 15.76 9.65
CA LEU A 35 -5.58 15.54 8.66
C LEU A 35 -4.20 15.83 9.25
N LEU A 36 -3.27 14.91 9.05
CA LEU A 36 -1.84 15.10 9.30
C LEU A 36 -1.07 14.96 7.99
N ASN A 37 -0.45 16.06 7.57
CA ASN A 37 0.42 16.05 6.40
C ASN A 37 1.77 15.43 6.79
N VAL A 38 2.21 14.46 6.00
CA VAL A 38 3.47 13.74 6.17
C VAL A 38 4.37 14.07 4.98
N GLN A 39 5.43 14.81 5.24
CA GLN A 39 6.36 15.25 4.22
C GLN A 39 7.59 14.34 4.23
N LEU A 40 7.86 13.64 3.12
CA LEU A 40 9.14 12.97 2.94
C LEU A 40 10.24 13.98 2.62
N CYS A 41 11.40 13.78 3.22
CA CYS A 41 12.57 14.61 2.97
C CYS A 41 13.13 14.44 1.55
N ASP A 42 13.68 15.53 1.02
CA ASP A 42 14.41 15.49 -0.24
C ASP A 42 15.74 14.76 -0.06
N ALA A 43 16.13 13.98 -1.07
CA ALA A 43 17.39 13.23 -1.08
C ALA A 43 18.63 14.12 -0.89
N HIS A 44 18.52 15.41 -1.23
CA HIS A 44 19.59 16.40 -1.15
C HIS A 44 19.58 17.21 0.16
N SER A 45 18.59 17.00 1.03
CA SER A 45 18.49 17.75 2.29
C SER A 45 19.45 17.20 3.35
N LYS A 46 20.39 18.03 3.82
CA LYS A 46 21.26 17.68 4.95
C LYS A 46 20.48 17.82 6.26
N GLY A 47 20.42 16.74 7.05
CA GLY A 47 19.84 16.78 8.40
C GLY A 47 18.32 16.68 8.45
N CYS A 48 17.73 15.74 7.70
CA CYS A 48 16.32 15.38 7.88
C CYS A 48 16.13 14.69 9.24
N ASN A 49 15.79 15.49 10.25
CA ASN A 49 15.35 15.00 11.55
C ASN A 49 13.83 14.99 11.58
N ILE A 50 13.25 14.04 12.32
CA ILE A 50 11.81 14.05 12.58
C ILE A 50 11.49 15.35 13.31
N SER A 51 10.62 16.16 12.73
CA SER A 51 10.03 17.28 13.43
C SER A 51 8.96 16.73 14.37
N ASP A 52 9.35 16.41 15.61
CA ASP A 52 8.46 15.86 16.65
C ASP A 52 7.36 16.83 17.11
N GLY A 53 7.30 18.03 16.55
CA GLY A 53 6.17 18.93 16.71
C GLY A 53 5.50 19.16 15.36
N THR A 54 4.18 19.36 15.39
CA THR A 54 3.54 20.37 14.54
C THR A 54 4.22 21.70 14.85
N THR A 55 5.44 21.89 14.35
CA THR A 55 6.02 23.20 14.16
C THR A 55 5.01 24.00 13.34
N SER A 56 5.11 25.31 13.40
CA SER A 56 4.25 26.32 12.72
C SER A 56 3.89 26.08 11.24
N ARG A 57 4.38 24.99 10.62
CA ARG A 57 4.24 24.55 9.24
C ARG A 57 3.14 23.51 8.97
N GLY A 58 2.56 22.88 9.99
CA GLY A 58 1.37 22.00 9.81
C GLY A 58 1.63 20.63 9.14
N PHE A 59 2.86 20.12 9.22
CA PHE A 59 3.25 18.78 8.74
C PHE A 59 4.33 18.17 9.64
N ILE A 60 4.47 16.85 9.56
CA ILE A 60 5.59 16.10 10.15
C ILE A 60 6.55 15.62 9.05
N GLN A 61 7.84 15.59 9.33
CA GLN A 61 8.85 15.16 8.37
C GLN A 61 9.35 13.75 8.66
N PHE A 62 9.47 12.94 7.60
CA PHE A 62 10.10 11.63 7.65
C PHE A 62 11.29 11.55 6.68
N PRO A 63 12.40 10.93 7.10
CA PRO A 63 13.41 10.44 6.19
C PRO A 63 12.79 9.51 5.14
N ARG A 64 13.42 9.42 3.96
CA ARG A 64 13.09 8.37 3.01
C ARG A 64 13.58 7.02 3.56
N ASN A 65 12.88 5.95 3.20
CA ASN A 65 13.13 4.59 3.66
C ASN A 65 13.09 4.48 5.19
N SER A 66 12.13 5.15 5.83
CA SER A 66 11.92 5.02 7.28
C SER A 66 11.38 3.63 7.63
N THR A 67 11.78 3.13 8.80
CA THR A 67 11.40 1.81 9.31
C THR A 67 9.98 1.82 9.89
N GLU A 68 9.36 0.63 10.00
CA GLU A 68 8.06 0.47 10.65
C GLU A 68 8.08 0.97 12.10
N GLN A 69 9.14 0.72 12.87
CA GLN A 69 9.23 1.19 14.27
C GLN A 69 9.21 2.72 14.34
N MET A 70 9.90 3.39 13.41
CA MET A 70 9.93 4.85 13.37
C MET A 70 8.52 5.41 13.11
N TYR A 71 7.80 4.85 12.14
CA TYR A 71 6.41 5.24 11.89
C TYR A 71 5.50 4.96 13.08
N MET A 72 5.60 3.77 13.68
CA MET A 72 4.80 3.40 14.85
C MET A 72 5.06 4.33 16.03
N GLN A 73 6.32 4.65 16.32
CA GLN A 73 6.70 5.53 17.42
C GLN A 73 6.11 6.94 17.22
N VAL A 74 6.29 7.53 16.04
CA VAL A 74 5.80 8.87 15.75
C VAL A 74 4.27 8.91 15.72
N PHE A 75 3.62 8.01 14.97
CA PHE A 75 2.16 8.00 14.85
C PHE A 75 1.43 7.61 16.13
N SER A 76 2.11 6.97 17.08
CA SER A 76 1.54 6.74 18.42
C SER A 76 1.17 8.03 19.16
N GLN A 77 1.75 9.18 18.76
CA GLN A 77 1.45 10.50 19.31
C GLN A 77 0.22 11.16 18.64
N TYR A 78 -0.26 10.60 17.52
CA TYR A 78 -1.32 11.17 16.68
C TYR A 78 -2.54 10.24 16.56
N LYS A 79 -2.85 9.45 17.59
CA LYS A 79 -3.92 8.43 17.59
C LYS A 79 -5.31 8.97 17.25
N ASP A 80 -5.55 10.25 17.52
CA ASP A 80 -6.85 10.89 17.26
C ASP A 80 -7.00 11.38 15.82
N ILE A 81 -5.90 11.44 15.06
CA ILE A 81 -5.91 11.82 13.65
C ILE A 81 -6.54 10.72 12.80
N LYS A 82 -7.43 11.09 11.86
CA LYS A 82 -8.14 10.14 10.99
C LYS A 82 -7.49 9.96 9.62
N VAL A 83 -6.77 10.97 9.12
CA VAL A 83 -6.17 10.96 7.78
C VAL A 83 -4.70 11.30 7.86
N LEU A 84 -3.85 10.40 7.36
CA LEU A 84 -2.44 10.66 7.09
C LEU A 84 -2.29 10.95 5.60
N HIS A 85 -1.71 12.09 5.25
CA HIS A 85 -1.52 12.50 3.86
C HIS A 85 -0.04 12.63 3.54
N PHE A 86 0.50 11.62 2.88
CA PHE A 86 1.89 11.58 2.45
C PHE A 86 2.09 12.43 1.19
N SER A 87 3.13 13.27 1.20
CA SER A 87 3.52 14.03 0.00
C SER A 87 3.97 13.13 -1.16
N SER A 88 4.47 11.95 -0.83
CA SER A 88 4.75 10.87 -1.78
C SER A 88 4.81 9.54 -1.03
N MET A 89 4.42 8.45 -1.69
CA MET A 89 4.66 7.10 -1.19
C MET A 89 6.02 6.54 -1.66
N ALA A 90 6.66 7.18 -2.64
CA ALA A 90 7.93 6.71 -3.19
C ALA A 90 9.04 6.78 -2.14
N ASN A 91 9.61 5.62 -1.80
CA ASN A 91 10.59 5.49 -0.72
C ASN A 91 10.08 6.00 0.63
N ALA A 92 8.77 5.92 0.90
CA ALA A 92 8.23 6.29 2.22
C ALA A 92 8.60 5.25 3.28
N PHE A 93 8.51 3.98 2.92
CA PHE A 93 8.53 2.87 3.85
C PHE A 93 9.55 1.82 3.40
N GLN A 94 10.42 1.39 4.31
CA GLN A 94 11.46 0.41 4.01
C GLN A 94 10.93 -1.04 3.99
N GLY A 95 9.78 -1.31 4.61
CA GLY A 95 9.16 -2.64 4.61
C GLY A 95 8.84 -3.19 6.01
N PHE A 96 8.35 -4.43 6.00
CA PHE A 96 8.03 -5.32 7.11
C PHE A 96 9.19 -5.43 8.12
N ASN A 97 9.03 -5.23 9.44
CA ASN A 97 9.97 -5.86 10.38
C ASN A 97 9.71 -7.35 10.54
N ASP A 98 8.44 -7.75 10.45
CA ASP A 98 7.98 -9.12 10.54
C ASP A 98 7.67 -9.62 9.12
N GLU A 99 8.59 -10.42 8.58
CA GLU A 99 8.47 -10.99 7.23
C GLU A 99 7.21 -11.87 7.09
N ALA A 100 6.81 -12.60 8.14
CA ALA A 100 5.61 -13.43 8.09
C ALA A 100 4.35 -12.58 8.00
N ARG A 101 4.31 -11.43 8.69
CA ARG A 101 3.24 -10.44 8.55
C ARG A 101 3.22 -9.83 7.16
N GLU A 102 4.39 -9.51 6.60
CA GLU A 102 4.49 -8.99 5.25
C GLU A 102 3.93 -9.97 4.22
N VAL A 103 4.30 -11.25 4.28
CA VAL A 103 3.78 -12.29 3.37
C VAL A 103 2.26 -12.33 3.38
N LYS A 104 1.64 -12.33 4.57
CA LYS A 104 0.18 -12.33 4.72
C LYS A 104 -0.47 -11.07 4.15
N PHE A 105 0.10 -9.90 4.43
CA PHE A 105 -0.33 -8.63 3.84
C PHE A 105 -0.29 -8.68 2.31
N ARG A 106 0.81 -9.17 1.75
CA ARG A 106 1.00 -9.27 0.29
C ARG A 106 0.03 -10.25 -0.35
N ASN A 107 -0.24 -11.38 0.28
CA ASN A 107 -1.27 -12.33 -0.18
C ASN A 107 -2.65 -11.65 -0.24
N ARG A 108 -3.02 -10.87 0.78
CA ARG A 108 -4.29 -10.15 0.80
C ARG A 108 -4.37 -9.08 -0.28
N MET A 109 -3.31 -8.30 -0.44
CA MET A 109 -3.25 -7.26 -1.46
C MET A 109 -3.33 -7.85 -2.87
N LYS A 110 -2.62 -8.96 -3.17
CA LYS A 110 -2.79 -9.69 -4.44
C LYS A 110 -4.25 -10.02 -4.71
N ARG A 111 -5.02 -10.41 -3.69
CA ARG A 111 -6.47 -10.66 -3.86
C ARG A 111 -7.31 -9.42 -4.05
N TYR A 112 -6.98 -8.33 -3.39
CA TYR A 112 -7.76 -7.10 -3.48
C TYR A 112 -7.62 -6.41 -4.83
N VAL A 113 -6.42 -6.46 -5.42
CA VAL A 113 -6.07 -5.61 -6.56
C VAL A 113 -5.48 -6.37 -7.75
N GLY A 114 -5.12 -7.64 -7.56
CA GLY A 114 -4.73 -8.51 -8.66
C GLY A 114 -5.94 -8.78 -9.55
N MET A 115 -5.71 -8.81 -10.86
CA MET A 115 -6.79 -8.86 -11.84
C MET A 115 -6.39 -9.76 -13.00
N TRP A 116 -7.31 -10.62 -13.42
CA TRP A 116 -7.20 -11.32 -14.70
C TRP A 116 -7.62 -10.38 -15.83
N CYS A 117 -6.80 -10.27 -16.85
CA CYS A 117 -7.08 -9.45 -18.03
C CYS A 117 -6.93 -10.26 -19.30
N CYS A 118 -7.74 -9.94 -20.29
CA CYS A 118 -7.75 -10.63 -21.57
C CYS A 118 -6.65 -10.10 -22.49
N VAL A 119 -6.03 -10.99 -23.25
CA VAL A 119 -5.10 -10.70 -24.33
C VAL A 119 -5.79 -11.05 -25.64
N GLU A 120 -6.05 -10.05 -26.47
CA GLU A 120 -6.66 -10.25 -27.78
C GLU A 120 -5.79 -11.14 -28.67
N ASN A 121 -6.45 -11.99 -29.48
CA ASN A 121 -5.81 -12.85 -30.47
C ASN A 121 -4.77 -13.85 -29.91
N ARG A 122 -4.95 -14.32 -28.66
CA ARG A 122 -4.20 -15.43 -28.08
C ARG A 122 -5.14 -16.48 -27.48
N ASP A 123 -4.67 -17.72 -27.48
CA ASP A 123 -5.30 -18.86 -26.80
C ASP A 123 -4.23 -19.64 -26.03
N PRO A 124 -4.27 -19.68 -24.68
CA PRO A 124 -5.22 -18.97 -23.81
C PRO A 124 -5.00 -17.45 -23.81
N GLY A 125 -6.13 -16.73 -23.87
CA GLY A 125 -6.19 -15.28 -24.10
C GLY A 125 -6.29 -14.45 -22.84
N HIS A 126 -5.56 -14.79 -21.77
CA HIS A 126 -5.59 -14.03 -20.52
C HIS A 126 -4.28 -14.09 -19.75
N ILE A 127 -4.05 -13.06 -18.93
CA ILE A 127 -2.91 -12.90 -18.03
C ILE A 127 -3.38 -12.49 -16.64
N TYR A 128 -2.63 -12.88 -15.62
CA TYR A 128 -2.81 -12.37 -14.27
C TYR A 128 -1.90 -11.17 -14.03
N TYR A 129 -2.48 -10.00 -13.78
CA TYR A 129 -1.75 -8.85 -13.28
C TYR A 129 -1.48 -9.03 -11.79
N ASP A 130 -0.26 -9.43 -11.46
CA ASP A 130 0.27 -9.37 -10.10
C ASP A 130 0.60 -7.91 -9.77
N ILE A 131 0.05 -7.36 -8.68
CA ILE A 131 0.34 -5.97 -8.28
C ILE A 131 1.82 -5.72 -8.01
N TYR A 132 2.57 -6.76 -7.64
CA TYR A 132 4.00 -6.67 -7.30
C TYR A 132 4.92 -6.99 -8.48
N TRP A 133 4.42 -6.86 -9.71
CA TRP A 133 5.18 -7.21 -10.90
C TRP A 133 6.42 -6.35 -11.10
N ASP A 134 6.36 -5.09 -10.69
CA ASP A 134 7.43 -4.09 -10.77
C ASP A 134 8.61 -4.38 -9.83
N GLU A 135 8.40 -5.19 -8.79
CA GLU A 135 9.46 -5.64 -7.87
C GLU A 135 10.25 -6.84 -8.41
N LYS A 136 9.79 -7.50 -9.48
CA LYS A 136 10.44 -8.70 -10.04
C LYS A 136 11.27 -8.31 -11.26
N PRO A 137 12.61 -8.33 -11.18
CA PRO A 137 13.45 -8.05 -12.34
C PRO A 137 13.10 -9.00 -13.49
N GLU A 138 12.91 -8.45 -14.69
CA GLU A 138 12.64 -9.21 -15.93
C GLU A 138 11.30 -9.96 -16.01
N TRP A 139 10.44 -9.86 -14.98
CA TRP A 139 9.14 -10.51 -15.02
C TRP A 139 8.19 -9.77 -15.97
N LYS A 140 7.64 -10.49 -16.95
CA LYS A 140 6.57 -10.03 -17.82
C LYS A 140 5.38 -10.97 -17.67
N PRO A 141 4.14 -10.48 -17.58
CA PRO A 141 2.98 -11.33 -17.61
C PRO A 141 2.86 -11.94 -19.02
N GLU A 142 3.31 -13.18 -19.17
CA GLU A 142 3.03 -13.98 -20.35
C GLU A 142 1.74 -14.78 -20.10
N PRO A 143 0.84 -14.87 -21.10
CA PRO A 143 -0.27 -15.82 -21.01
C PRO A 143 0.27 -17.23 -20.81
N PRO A 144 -0.49 -18.11 -20.15
CA PRO A 144 -0.14 -19.52 -20.05
C PRO A 144 0.17 -20.11 -21.43
N ARG A 145 1.19 -20.97 -21.52
CA ARG A 145 1.59 -21.57 -22.81
C ARG A 145 0.65 -22.68 -23.24
N THR A 146 0.02 -23.34 -22.26
CA THR A 146 -0.95 -24.40 -22.47
C THR A 146 -2.16 -24.19 -21.55
N SER A 147 -3.29 -24.82 -21.86
CA SER A 147 -4.45 -24.83 -20.96
C SER A 147 -4.17 -25.57 -19.64
N GLN A 148 -3.16 -26.44 -19.59
CA GLN A 148 -2.69 -27.04 -18.33
C GLN A 148 -1.83 -26.07 -17.51
N ASP A 149 -1.18 -25.09 -18.13
CA ASP A 149 -0.50 -24.02 -17.40
C ASP A 149 -1.49 -22.93 -16.94
N ASP A 150 -2.71 -22.96 -17.47
CA ASP A 150 -3.81 -22.07 -17.13
C ASP A 150 -4.48 -22.48 -15.81
N HIS A 151 -3.68 -22.43 -14.75
CA HIS A 151 -4.12 -22.67 -13.39
C HIS A 151 -3.96 -21.38 -12.58
N PRO A 152 -4.93 -21.02 -11.73
CA PRO A 152 -4.70 -19.98 -10.74
C PRO A 152 -3.44 -20.33 -9.92
N PRO A 153 -2.59 -19.37 -9.51
CA PRO A 153 -1.35 -19.65 -8.78
C PRO A 153 -1.59 -20.06 -7.31
N TRP A 154 -2.67 -20.79 -7.01
CA TRP A 154 -3.17 -21.02 -5.66
C TRP A 154 -3.25 -22.51 -5.29
N ASP A 155 -2.40 -23.33 -5.89
CA ASP A 155 -1.96 -24.62 -5.31
C ASP A 155 -0.65 -24.42 -4.52
#